data_AF-A0A5R9BK10-F1
#
_entry.id   AF-A0A5R9BK10-F1
#
_cell.length_a   1.000
_cell.length_b   1.000
_cell.length_c   1.000
_cell.angle_alpha   90.00
_cell.angle_beta   90.00
_cell.angle_gamma   90.00
#
_symmetry.space_group_name_H-M   'P 1'
#
loop_
_entity.id
_entity.type
_entity.pdbx_description
1 polymer ?
#
loop_
_entity_poly.entity_id
_entity_poly.type
_entity_poly.pdbx_seq_one_letter_code
_entity_poly.pdbx_strand_id
1 'polypeptide(L)'
;MAGDYDLDELYANTYTDEDRLAFENQPESSKRFVIAWALALFLGPIGAQRYYLGYFTTAVVKTSLFCAGVALLVLDVPNAGLALIGVVGAWTIIDLFLLLSGTMQDKADHRLKGFTRFAGICAAATVAVLVGWLVIALVIGTSSGVAG
;
A
#
# COMPACT_ATOMS: atom_id res chain seq x y z
N MET A 1 28.61 17.48 -39.70
CA MET A 1 27.19 17.26 -40.01
C MET A 1 26.43 17.35 -38.70
N ALA A 2 25.88 18.53 -38.39
CA ALA A 2 24.89 18.62 -37.32
C ALA A 2 23.62 17.97 -37.88
N GLY A 3 23.15 16.89 -37.25
CA GLY A 3 21.88 16.28 -37.62
C GLY A 3 20.79 17.33 -37.45
N ASP A 4 20.01 17.53 -38.50
CA ASP A 4 18.79 18.34 -38.47
C ASP A 4 17.76 17.55 -37.66
N TYR A 5 17.84 17.69 -36.33
CA TYR A 5 16.91 17.05 -35.41
C TYR A 5 15.68 17.95 -35.32
N ASP A 6 14.54 17.46 -35.80
CA ASP A 6 13.25 18.11 -35.68
C ASP A 6 12.82 18.11 -34.21
N LEU A 7 13.17 19.19 -33.51
CA LEU A 7 12.87 19.37 -32.10
C LEU A 7 11.36 19.51 -31.88
N ASP A 8 10.60 19.95 -32.89
CA ASP A 8 9.16 20.05 -32.78
C ASP A 8 8.53 18.65 -32.74
N GLU A 9 9.04 17.67 -33.50
CA GLU A 9 8.64 16.26 -33.38
C GLU A 9 9.05 15.66 -32.02
N LEU A 10 10.25 16.01 -31.53
CA LEU A 10 10.78 15.54 -30.25
C LEU A 10 10.02 16.09 -29.03
N TYR A 11 9.41 17.28 -29.15
CA TYR A 11 8.63 17.93 -28.09
C TYR A 11 7.11 17.86 -28.32
N ALA A 12 6.63 17.62 -29.55
CA ALA A 12 5.20 17.49 -29.84
C ALA A 12 4.61 16.15 -29.41
N ASN A 13 5.45 15.15 -29.11
CA ASN A 13 4.95 13.83 -28.72
C ASN A 13 5.40 13.39 -27.33
N THR A 14 4.71 13.89 -26.30
CA THR A 14 4.84 13.38 -24.93
C THR A 14 4.00 12.12 -24.70
N TYR A 15 3.17 11.70 -25.66
CA TYR A 15 2.37 10.47 -25.60
C TYR A 15 1.98 9.98 -27.00
N THR A 16 2.81 9.09 -27.57
CA THR A 16 2.59 8.58 -28.92
C THR A 16 1.38 7.64 -28.96
N ASP A 17 0.78 7.43 -30.13
CA ASP A 17 -0.25 6.37 -30.27
C ASP A 17 0.31 4.98 -29.90
N GLU A 18 1.63 4.77 -30.08
CA GLU A 18 2.33 3.56 -29.65
C GLU A 18 2.37 3.44 -28.12
N ASP A 19 2.62 4.53 -27.39
CA ASP A 19 2.57 4.57 -25.92
C ASP A 19 1.16 4.27 -25.39
N ARG A 20 0.13 4.80 -26.08
CA ARG A 20 -1.27 4.47 -25.77
C ARG A 20 -1.52 2.98 -25.91
N LEU A 21 -1.12 2.40 -27.04
CA LEU A 21 -1.28 0.98 -27.31
C LEU A 21 -0.45 0.12 -26.34
N ALA A 22 0.75 0.56 -25.95
CA ALA A 22 1.57 -0.11 -24.96
C ALA A 22 0.90 -0.12 -23.57
N PHE A 23 0.26 0.99 -23.17
CA PHE A 23 -0.48 1.07 -21.91
C PHE A 23 -1.77 0.24 -21.91
N GLU A 24 -2.51 0.23 -23.03
CA GLU A 24 -3.72 -0.56 -23.20
C GLU A 24 -3.43 -2.06 -23.25
N ASN A 25 -2.32 -2.46 -23.88
CA ASN A 25 -1.91 -3.86 -24.02
C ASN A 25 -1.04 -4.37 -22.85
N GLN A 26 -0.90 -3.62 -21.77
CA GLN A 26 -0.18 -4.11 -20.60
C GLN A 26 -0.82 -5.39 -20.05
N PRO A 27 -0.03 -6.45 -19.80
CA PRO A 27 -0.55 -7.69 -19.26
C PRO A 27 -1.18 -7.44 -17.88
N GLU A 28 -2.47 -7.76 -17.77
CA GLU A 28 -3.17 -7.71 -16.48
C GLU A 28 -2.81 -8.93 -15.62
N SER A 29 -2.55 -8.72 -14.33
CA SER A 29 -2.37 -9.81 -13.38
C SER A 29 -3.69 -10.54 -13.16
N SER A 30 -3.61 -11.85 -12.95
CA SER A 30 -4.73 -12.66 -12.45
C SER A 30 -5.22 -12.21 -11.05
N LYS A 31 -4.38 -11.50 -10.30
CA LYS A 31 -4.68 -10.97 -8.96
C LYS A 31 -5.57 -9.74 -9.07
N ARG A 32 -6.64 -9.73 -8.28
CA ARG A 32 -7.58 -8.60 -8.19
C ARG A 32 -7.08 -7.51 -7.24
N PHE A 33 -7.15 -6.26 -7.69
CA PHE A 33 -6.78 -5.08 -6.90
C PHE A 33 -7.60 -4.96 -5.61
N VAL A 34 -8.92 -5.12 -5.69
CA VAL A 34 -9.82 -4.97 -4.54
C VAL A 34 -9.51 -5.99 -3.43
N ILE A 35 -9.07 -7.20 -3.80
CA ILE A 35 -8.67 -8.23 -2.83
C ILE A 35 -7.35 -7.81 -2.16
N ALA A 36 -6.36 -7.37 -2.93
CA ALA A 36 -5.09 -6.87 -2.38
C ALA A 36 -5.32 -5.68 -1.44
N TRP A 37 -6.23 -4.78 -1.81
CA TRP A 37 -6.62 -3.61 -1.01
C TRP A 37 -7.32 -4.00 0.28
N ALA A 38 -8.30 -4.91 0.23
CA ALA A 38 -8.97 -5.39 1.43
C ALA A 38 -7.99 -6.10 2.39
N LEU A 39 -7.09 -6.92 1.86
CA LEU A 39 -6.04 -7.57 2.65
C LEU A 39 -5.07 -6.55 3.26
N ALA A 40 -4.77 -5.46 2.54
CA ALA A 40 -3.93 -4.38 3.03
C ALA A 40 -4.58 -3.60 4.16
N LEU A 41 -5.87 -3.31 4.04
CA LEU A 41 -6.63 -2.52 5.01
C LEU A 41 -6.88 -3.30 6.31
N PHE A 42 -7.28 -4.57 6.22
CA PHE A 42 -7.64 -5.36 7.40
C PHE A 42 -6.48 -6.18 7.99
N LEU A 43 -5.60 -6.70 7.14
CA LEU A 43 -4.47 -7.55 7.52
C LEU A 43 -3.11 -6.89 7.20
N GLY A 44 -3.10 -5.56 7.08
CA GLY A 44 -1.90 -4.75 6.85
C GLY A 44 -0.76 -5.03 7.84
N PRO A 45 -1.01 -5.06 9.17
CA PRO A 45 0.04 -5.27 10.18
C PRO A 45 0.71 -6.63 10.07
N ILE A 46 -0.04 -7.64 9.68
CA ILE A 46 0.45 -9.01 9.46
C ILE A 46 1.16 -9.12 8.09
N GLY A 47 0.78 -8.29 7.11
CA GLY A 47 1.38 -8.27 5.77
C GLY A 47 0.69 -9.15 4.75
N ALA A 48 -0.59 -9.52 4.93
CA ALA A 48 -1.31 -10.44 4.04
C ALA A 48 -1.33 -9.99 2.57
N GLN A 49 -1.42 -8.67 2.31
CA GLN A 49 -1.35 -8.12 0.96
C GLN A 49 -0.07 -8.55 0.22
N ARG A 50 1.07 -8.60 0.92
CA ARG A 50 2.38 -8.93 0.33
C ARG A 50 2.51 -10.41 0.04
N TYR A 51 1.95 -11.26 0.91
CA TYR A 51 1.82 -12.69 0.61
C TYR A 51 0.97 -12.93 -0.64
N TYR A 52 -0.13 -12.19 -0.81
CA TYR A 52 -1.01 -12.32 -1.97
C TYR A 52 -0.36 -11.85 -3.28
N LEU A 53 0.47 -10.80 -3.22
CA LEU A 53 1.22 -10.26 -4.37
C LEU A 53 2.53 -11.02 -4.67
N GLY A 54 2.86 -12.06 -3.89
CA GLY A 54 4.04 -12.89 -4.11
C GLY A 54 5.34 -12.36 -3.50
N TYR A 55 5.30 -11.28 -2.72
CA TYR A 55 6.44 -10.71 -2.00
C TYR A 55 6.70 -11.44 -0.67
N PHE A 56 7.06 -12.73 -0.73
CA PHE A 56 7.20 -13.58 0.46
C PHE A 56 8.23 -13.06 1.46
N THR A 57 9.42 -12.65 1.00
CA THR A 57 10.52 -12.21 1.88
C THR A 57 10.12 -11.01 2.72
N THR A 58 9.56 -9.97 2.10
CA THR A 58 9.18 -8.74 2.81
C THR A 58 7.90 -8.92 3.62
N ALA A 59 7.06 -9.89 3.27
CA ALA A 59 5.90 -10.28 4.06
C ALA A 59 6.33 -10.96 5.37
N VAL A 60 7.24 -11.93 5.30
CA VAL A 60 7.76 -12.64 6.48
C VAL A 60 8.44 -11.68 7.45
N VAL A 61 9.27 -10.75 6.95
CA VAL A 61 9.93 -9.73 7.79
C VAL A 61 8.90 -8.90 8.56
N LYS A 62 7.81 -8.50 7.89
CA LYS A 62 6.76 -7.69 8.50
C LYS A 62 6.00 -8.49 9.57
N THR A 63 5.62 -9.74 9.25
CA THR A 63 4.94 -10.63 10.20
C THR A 63 5.81 -10.91 11.42
N SER A 64 7.11 -11.20 11.23
CA SER A 64 8.02 -11.47 12.35
C SER A 64 8.19 -10.25 13.25
N LEU A 65 8.25 -9.04 12.66
CA LEU A 65 8.36 -7.79 13.42
C LEU A 65 7.09 -7.51 14.23
N PHE A 66 5.91 -7.80 13.65
CA PHE A 66 4.64 -7.69 14.35
C PHE A 66 4.54 -8.69 15.52
N CYS A 67 4.87 -9.97 15.28
CA CYS A 67 4.90 -10.99 16.32
C CYS A 67 5.90 -10.66 17.42
N ALA A 68 7.08 -10.15 17.08
CA ALA A 68 8.08 -9.70 18.06
C ALA A 68 7.56 -8.51 18.87
N GLY A 69 6.94 -7.51 18.23
CA GLY A 69 6.32 -6.38 18.92
C GLY A 69 5.27 -6.82 19.95
N VAL A 70 4.37 -7.74 19.55
CA VAL A 70 3.37 -8.32 20.45
C VAL A 70 4.01 -9.13 21.58
N ALA A 71 5.02 -9.95 21.30
CA ALA A 71 5.73 -10.72 22.32
C ALA A 71 6.40 -9.81 23.36
N LEU A 72 6.99 -8.69 22.93
CA LEU A 72 7.58 -7.70 23.85
C LEU A 72 6.53 -7.01 24.73
N LEU A 73 5.31 -6.78 24.21
CA LEU A 73 4.21 -6.30 25.04
C LEU A 73 3.80 -7.32 26.11
N VAL A 74 3.79 -8.61 25.77
CA VAL A 74 3.47 -9.71 26.72
C VAL A 74 4.56 -9.87 27.78
N LEU A 75 5.82 -9.61 27.43
CA LEU A 75 6.97 -9.65 28.35
C LEU A 75 7.11 -8.38 29.22
N ASP A 76 6.08 -7.53 29.26
CA ASP A 76 6.04 -6.28 30.05
C ASP A 76 7.16 -5.27 29.67
N VAL A 77 7.54 -5.25 28.38
CA VAL A 77 8.47 -4.27 27.80
C VAL A 77 7.71 -3.34 26.84
N PRO A 78 6.80 -2.48 27.35
CA PRO A 78 5.85 -1.75 26.52
C PRO A 78 6.54 -0.77 25.57
N ASN A 79 7.63 -0.12 26.00
CA ASN A 79 8.33 0.88 25.18
C ASN A 79 8.88 0.28 23.88
N ALA A 80 9.49 -0.91 23.96
CA ALA A 80 10.05 -1.59 22.79
C ALA A 80 8.95 -2.23 21.94
N GLY A 81 7.92 -2.83 22.57
CA GLY A 81 6.79 -3.41 21.85
C GLY A 81 5.99 -2.38 21.05
N LEU A 82 5.67 -1.23 21.66
CA LEU A 82 5.00 -0.11 20.99
C LEU A 82 5.84 0.49 19.88
N ALA A 83 7.16 0.61 20.07
CA ALA A 83 8.06 1.09 19.02
C ALA A 83 8.00 0.15 17.79
N LEU A 84 8.11 -1.16 17.97
CA LEU A 84 8.04 -2.13 16.87
C LEU A 84 6.68 -2.12 16.17
N ILE A 85 5.59 -2.11 16.94
CA ILE A 85 4.23 -2.04 16.38
C ILE A 85 4.04 -0.71 15.63
N GLY A 86 4.60 0.39 16.13
CA GLY A 86 4.61 1.68 15.46
C GLY A 86 5.36 1.64 14.13
N VAL A 87 6.53 1.00 14.08
CA VAL A 87 7.28 0.80 12.82
C VAL A 87 6.49 -0.05 11.84
N VAL A 88 5.90 -1.17 12.29
CA VAL A 88 5.03 -2.00 11.44
C VAL A 88 3.82 -1.20 10.97
N GLY A 89 3.21 -0.39 11.83
CA GLY A 89 2.09 0.50 11.53
C GLY A 89 2.44 1.49 10.43
N ALA A 90 3.55 2.22 10.56
CA ALA A 90 4.04 3.12 9.52
C ALA A 90 4.29 2.36 8.21
N TRP A 91 4.86 1.16 8.30
CA TRP A 91 5.04 0.28 7.15
C TRP A 91 3.69 -0.06 6.48
N THR A 92 2.63 -0.38 7.23
CA THR A 92 1.29 -0.62 6.67
C THR A 92 0.73 0.57 5.89
N ILE A 93 0.96 1.79 6.39
CA ILE A 93 0.46 3.01 5.75
C ILE A 93 1.19 3.24 4.43
N ILE A 94 2.52 3.09 4.42
CA ILE A 94 3.32 3.18 3.20
C ILE A 94 2.87 2.13 2.18
N ASP A 95 2.68 0.89 2.62
CA ASP A 95 2.20 -0.21 1.79
C ASP A 95 0.83 0.08 1.16
N LEU A 96 -0.07 0.70 1.92
CA LEU A 96 -1.41 1.10 1.46
C LEU A 96 -1.33 2.21 0.41
N PHE A 97 -0.45 3.20 0.62
CA PHE A 97 -0.19 4.25 -0.35
C PHE A 97 0.39 3.69 -1.65
N LEU A 98 1.41 2.82 -1.57
CA LEU A 98 2.04 2.17 -2.73
C LEU A 98 1.04 1.31 -3.53
N LEU A 99 0.09 0.68 -2.84
CA LEU A 99 -0.95 -0.10 -3.48
C LEU A 99 -1.96 0.82 -4.19
N LEU A 100 -2.42 1.89 -3.53
CA LEU A 100 -3.38 2.84 -4.09
C LEU A 100 -2.80 3.66 -5.25
N SER A 101 -1.50 3.98 -5.22
CA SER A 101 -0.79 4.64 -6.32
C SER A 101 -0.57 3.74 -7.53
N GLY A 102 -0.85 2.43 -7.41
CA GLY A 102 -0.64 1.46 -8.48
C GLY A 102 0.82 1.06 -8.68
N THR A 103 1.72 1.54 -7.83
CA THR A 103 3.16 1.22 -7.89
C THR A 103 3.42 -0.21 -7.43
N MET A 104 2.56 -0.77 -6.59
CA MET A 104 2.66 -2.15 -6.13
C MET A 104 2.04 -3.12 -7.14
N GLN A 105 2.89 -3.72 -7.97
CA GLN A 105 2.52 -4.72 -8.97
C GLN A 105 2.62 -6.15 -8.42
N ASP A 106 2.20 -7.14 -9.21
CA ASP A 106 2.47 -8.55 -8.91
C ASP A 106 3.97 -8.86 -9.12
N LYS A 107 4.47 -10.02 -8.66
CA LYS A 107 5.84 -10.47 -8.90
C LYS A 107 6.21 -10.55 -10.40
N ALA A 108 5.21 -10.70 -11.25
CA ALA A 108 5.35 -10.68 -12.71
C ALA A 108 5.40 -9.26 -13.32
N ASP A 109 5.41 -8.21 -12.50
CA ASP A 109 5.34 -6.81 -12.92
C ASP A 109 4.11 -6.52 -13.80
N HIS A 110 3.00 -7.16 -13.43
CA HIS A 110 1.72 -6.99 -14.08
C HIS A 110 0.81 -6.15 -13.20
N ARG A 111 0.07 -5.23 -13.83
CA ARG A 111 -0.90 -4.38 -13.14
C ARG A 111 -2.07 -5.21 -12.61
N LEU A 112 -2.51 -4.91 -11.39
CA LEU A 112 -3.61 -5.64 -10.76
C LEU A 112 -4.93 -5.43 -11.51
N LYS A 113 -5.68 -6.51 -11.70
CA LYS A 113 -6.95 -6.47 -12.40
C LYS A 113 -7.95 -5.55 -11.71
N GLY A 114 -8.55 -4.64 -12.48
CA GLY A 114 -9.56 -3.69 -12.01
C GLY A 114 -9.02 -2.47 -11.27
N PHE A 115 -7.70 -2.23 -11.30
CA PHE A 115 -7.09 -1.05 -10.69
C PHE A 115 -7.70 0.26 -11.22
N THR A 116 -7.72 0.47 -12.53
CA THR A 116 -8.24 1.69 -13.17
C THR A 116 -9.71 1.98 -12.84
N ARG A 117 -10.50 0.93 -12.57
CA ARG A 117 -11.92 1.04 -12.24
C ARG A 117 -12.17 1.41 -10.77
N PHE A 118 -11.40 0.85 -9.84
CA PHE A 118 -11.70 0.90 -8.41
C PHE A 118 -10.69 1.70 -7.58
N ALA A 119 -9.54 2.10 -8.13
CA ALA A 119 -8.50 2.81 -7.40
C ALA A 119 -9.03 4.05 -6.64
N GLY A 120 -9.79 4.91 -7.32
CA GLY A 120 -10.38 6.10 -6.69
C GLY A 120 -11.36 5.80 -5.56
N ILE A 121 -12.21 4.78 -5.74
CA ILE A 121 -13.18 4.36 -4.72
C ILE A 121 -12.46 3.76 -3.51
N CYS A 122 -11.47 2.88 -3.74
CA CYS A 122 -10.66 2.29 -2.69
C CYS A 122 -9.84 3.35 -1.93
N ALA A 123 -9.31 4.37 -2.61
CA ALA A 123 -8.60 5.47 -1.98
C ALA A 123 -9.53 6.28 -1.04
N ALA A 124 -10.70 6.68 -1.53
CA ALA A 124 -11.69 7.38 -0.71
C ALA A 124 -12.14 6.53 0.50
N ALA A 125 -12.41 5.23 0.28
CA ALA A 125 -12.77 4.31 1.35
C ALA A 125 -11.65 4.17 2.40
N THR A 126 -10.39 4.14 1.95
CA THR A 126 -9.23 4.09 2.84
C THR A 126 -9.15 5.32 3.74
N VAL A 127 -9.29 6.50 3.15
CA VAL A 127 -9.29 7.77 3.90
C VAL A 127 -10.42 7.78 4.93
N ALA A 128 -11.63 7.39 4.54
CA ALA A 128 -12.77 7.32 5.46
C ALA A 128 -12.52 6.36 6.63
N VAL A 129 -11.94 5.19 6.36
CA VAL A 129 -11.59 4.21 7.39
C VAL A 129 -10.52 4.77 8.34
N LEU A 130 -9.43 5.36 7.83
CA LEU A 130 -8.36 5.92 8.66
C LEU A 130 -8.86 7.07 9.54
N VAL A 131 -9.72 7.94 9.00
CA VAL A 131 -10.37 9.00 9.78
C VAL A 131 -11.27 8.39 10.86
N GLY A 132 -12.05 7.36 10.53
CA GLY A 132 -12.87 6.63 11.51
C GLY A 132 -12.04 6.03 12.64
N TRP A 133 -10.92 5.37 12.32
CA TRP A 133 -9.98 4.84 13.31
C TRP A 133 -9.36 5.94 14.18
N LEU A 134 -8.99 7.07 13.60
CA LEU A 134 -8.45 8.22 14.35
C LEU A 134 -9.48 8.78 15.33
N VAL A 135 -10.73 8.92 14.91
CA VAL A 135 -11.82 9.40 15.78
C VAL A 135 -12.07 8.41 16.93
N ILE A 136 -12.10 7.10 16.66
CA ILE A 136 -12.23 6.07 17.70
C ILE A 136 -11.05 6.16 18.70
N ALA A 137 -9.82 6.27 18.20
CA ALA A 137 -8.63 6.39 19.04
C ALA A 137 -8.68 7.65 19.92
N LEU A 138 -9.16 8.78 19.38
CA LEU A 138 -9.33 10.03 20.14
C LEU A 138 -10.37 9.87 21.26
N VAL A 139 -11.51 9.24 20.98
CA VAL A 139 -12.57 8.99 21.97
C VAL A 139 -12.10 8.05 23.09
N ILE A 140 -11.36 6.99 22.76
CA ILE A 140 -10.76 6.11 23.76
C ILE A 140 -9.72 6.90 24.59
N GLY A 141 -8.88 7.70 23.94
CA GLY A 141 -7.85 8.50 24.61
C GLY A 141 -8.42 9.52 25.60
N THR A 142 -9.55 10.16 25.30
CA THR A 142 -10.20 11.11 26.23
C THR A 142 -10.86 10.40 27.42
N SER A 143 -11.37 9.18 27.23
CA SER A 143 -11.94 8.39 28.34
C SER A 143 -10.90 7.93 29.36
N SER A 144 -9.66 7.65 28.93
CA SER A 144 -8.54 7.30 29.81
C SER A 144 -8.04 8.46 30.67
N GLY A 145 -8.30 9.71 30.25
CA GLY A 145 -7.85 10.93 30.95
C GLY A 145 -8.78 11.45 32.04
N VAL A 146 -9.99 10.90 32.17
CA VAL A 146 -11.00 11.34 33.17
C VAL A 146 -10.99 10.47 34.44
N ALA A 147 -10.26 9.35 34.45
CA ALA A 147 -10.17 8.45 35.59
C ALA A 147 -8.93 8.67 36.50
N GLY A 148 -8.19 9.76 36.29
CA GLY A 148 -7.02 10.15 37.09
C GLY A 148 -7.27 11.37 37.96
#